data_AF-A0A2V8NWU7-F1
#
_entry.id   AF-A0A2V8NWU7-F1
#
_cell.length_a   1.000
_cell.length_b   1.000
_cell.length_c   1.000
_cell.angle_alpha   90.00
_cell.angle_beta   90.00
_cell.angle_gamma   90.00
#
_symmetry.space_group_name_H-M   'P 1'
#
loop_
_entity.id
_entity.type
_entity.pdbx_description
1 polymer ?
#
loop_
_entity_poly.entity_id
_entity_poly.type
_entity_poly.pdbx_seq_one_letter_code
_entity_poly.pdbx_strand_id
1 'polypeptide(L)' 'MRDPFIAGLLSLLVPGLGQIYNGRIIIGIIWLIVTGASWIGTAGTLGWIVHLISAYCAYSYANGHRVRA' A
#
# COMPACT_ATOMS: atom_id res chain seq x y z
N MET A 1 5.42 -4.35 -16.99
CA MET A 1 4.20 -4.50 -16.16
C MET A 1 4.62 -4.64 -14.71
N ARG A 2 3.83 -4.14 -13.77
CA ARG A 2 4.16 -4.19 -12.34
C ARG A 2 3.62 -5.47 -11.73
N ASP A 3 4.45 -6.17 -10.98
CA ASP A 3 4.03 -7.42 -10.37
C ASP A 3 3.11 -7.14 -9.16
N PRO A 4 1.88 -7.69 -9.12
CA PRO A 4 0.95 -7.45 -8.03
C PRO A 4 1.44 -7.95 -6.68
N PHE A 5 2.18 -9.07 -6.66
CA PHE A 5 2.73 -9.59 -5.41
C PHE A 5 3.79 -8.65 -4.86
N ILE A 6 4.69 -8.16 -5.72
CA ILE A 6 5.67 -7.12 -5.34
C ILE A 6 4.96 -5.84 -4.87
N ALA A 7 3.91 -5.39 -5.58
CA ALA A 7 3.14 -4.22 -5.18
C ALA A 7 2.52 -4.39 -3.78
N GLY A 8 1.90 -5.55 -3.51
CA GLY A 8 1.33 -5.88 -2.21
C GLY A 8 2.39 -5.92 -1.11
N LEU A 9 3.50 -6.62 -1.35
CA LEU A 9 4.59 -6.79 -0.38
C LEU A 9 5.22 -5.44 0.00
N LEU A 10 5.48 -4.58 -0.98
CA LEU A 10 6.00 -3.23 -0.73
C LEU A 10 5.07 -2.44 0.20
N SER A 11 3.76 -2.48 -0.07
CA SER A 11 2.76 -1.79 0.77
C SER A 11 2.52 -2.46 2.13
N LEU A 12 2.81 -3.75 2.28
CA LEU A 12 2.75 -4.44 3.58
C LEU A 12 3.90 -3.99 4.48
N LEU A 13 5.11 -3.84 3.92
CA LEU A 13 6.29 -3.38 4.65
C LEU A 13 6.15 -1.92 5.04
N VAL A 14 5.80 -1.07 4.07
CA VAL A 14 5.56 0.36 4.28
C VAL A 14 4.33 0.76 3.48
N PRO A 15 3.21 1.07 4.16
CA PRO A 15 1.98 1.43 3.49
C PRO A 15 2.19 2.62 2.56
N GLY A 16 1.82 2.44 1.30
CA GLY A 16 1.99 3.43 0.25
C GLY A 16 3.10 3.12 -0.74
N LEU A 17 4.12 2.33 -0.37
CA LEU A 17 5.18 1.96 -1.32
C LEU A 17 4.66 1.12 -2.49
N GLY A 18 3.71 0.22 -2.25
CA GLY A 18 3.03 -0.51 -3.33
C GLY A 18 2.27 0.38 -4.30
N GLN A 19 1.72 1.50 -3.79
CA GLN A 19 1.01 2.48 -4.60
C GLN A 19 1.98 3.33 -5.43
N ILE A 20 3.09 3.77 -4.83
CA ILE A 20 4.18 4.45 -5.52
C ILE A 20 4.77 3.53 -6.59
N TYR A 21 5.00 2.27 -6.23
CA TYR A 21 5.41 1.24 -7.17
C TYR A 21 4.43 1.19 -8.32
N ASN A 22 3.11 1.18 -8.08
CA ASN A 22 2.04 1.27 -9.08
C ASN A 22 1.87 2.62 -9.79
N GLY A 23 2.77 3.59 -9.58
CA GLY A 23 2.72 4.92 -10.21
C GLY A 23 1.66 5.86 -9.62
N ARG A 24 0.98 5.45 -8.55
CA ARG A 24 -0.01 6.25 -7.83
C ARG A 24 0.65 7.02 -6.69
N ILE A 25 1.54 7.95 -7.06
CA ILE A 25 2.41 8.66 -6.11
C ILE A 25 1.63 9.38 -5.02
N ILE A 26 0.62 10.18 -5.40
CA ILE A 26 -0.22 10.95 -4.45
C ILE A 26 -0.91 10.01 -3.46
N ILE A 27 -1.43 8.88 -3.94
CA ILE A 27 -2.09 7.88 -3.09
C ILE A 27 -1.09 7.23 -2.15
N GLY A 28 0.12 6.94 -2.62
CA GLY A 28 1.21 6.48 -1.77
C GLY A 28 1.53 7.44 -0.62
N ILE A 29 1.60 8.74 -0.90
CA ILE A 29 1.83 9.77 0.13
C ILE A 29 0.68 9.79 1.15
N ILE A 30 -0.57 9.70 0.71
CA ILE A 30 -1.73 9.63 1.61
C ILE A 30 -1.60 8.42 2.56
N TRP A 31 -1.22 7.25 2.04
CA TRP A 31 -1.00 6.06 2.88
C TRP A 31 0.11 6.25 3.92
N LEU A 32 1.20 6.94 3.58
CA LEU A 32 2.27 7.23 4.54
C LEU A 32 1.78 8.12 5.69
N ILE A 33 0.97 9.14 5.39
CA ILE A 33 0.39 10.03 6.40
C ILE A 33 -0.58 9.27 7.30
N VAL A 34 -1.50 8.51 6.71
CA VAL A 34 -2.48 7.68 7.45
C VAL A 34 -1.76 6.69 8.36
N THR A 35 -0.68 6.10 7.88
CA THR A 35 0.13 5.15 8.66
C THR A 35 0.77 5.84 9.85
N GLY A 36 1.48 6.94 9.63
CA GLY A 36 2.08 7.71 10.73
C GLY A 36 1.05 8.12 11.79
N ALA A 37 -0.10 8.62 11.35
CA ALA A 37 -1.21 8.98 12.24
C ALA A 37 -1.77 7.76 12.99
N SER A 38 -1.92 6.61 12.33
CA SER A 38 -2.46 5.39 12.96
C SER A 38 -1.52 4.81 14.00
N TRP A 39 -0.20 4.86 13.78
CA TRP A 39 0.80 4.40 14.75
C TRP A 39 0.81 5.28 16.00
N ILE A 40 0.81 6.61 15.83
CA ILE A 40 0.83 7.56 16.95
C ILE A 40 -0.51 7.54 17.69
N GLY A 41 -1.62 7.62 16.97
CA GLY A 41 -2.96 7.77 17.56
C GLY A 41 -3.48 6.54 18.30
N THR A 42 -2.90 5.36 18.05
CA THR A 42 -3.39 4.09 18.64
C THR A 42 -2.32 3.29 19.37
N ALA A 43 -1.20 3.94 19.70
CA ALA A 43 -0.01 3.29 20.26
C ALA A 43 0.42 2.04 19.46
N GLY A 44 0.26 2.10 18.13
CA GLY A 44 0.70 1.06 17.19
C GLY A 44 -0.25 -0.12 16.94
N THR A 45 -1.41 -0.17 17.58
CA THR A 45 -2.36 -1.30 17.40
C THR A 45 -3.08 -1.25 16.05
N LEU A 46 -3.60 -0.08 15.62
CA LEU A 46 -4.26 0.06 14.32
C LEU A 46 -3.27 0.16 13.15
N GLY A 47 -2.00 0.43 13.42
CA GLY A 47 -0.95 0.49 12.40
C GLY A 47 -0.91 -0.76 11.55
N TRP A 48 -0.93 -1.93 12.17
CA TRP A 48 -0.92 -3.22 11.45
C TRP A 48 -2.12 -3.41 10.51
N ILE A 49 -3.30 -2.93 10.90
CA ILE A 49 -4.50 -3.01 10.06
C ILE A 49 -4.32 -2.15 8.80
N VAL A 50 -3.76 -0.94 8.95
CA VAL A 50 -3.42 -0.05 7.82
C VAL A 50 -2.45 -0.72 6.85
N HIS A 51 -1.47 -1.48 7.35
CA HIS A 51 -0.53 -2.24 6.51
C HIS A 51 -1.24 -3.31 5.67
N LEU A 52 -2.13 -4.10 6.28
CA LEU A 52 -2.88 -5.13 5.57
C LEU A 52 -3.79 -4.54 4.48
N ILE A 53 -4.52 -3.46 4.81
CA ILE A 53 -5.41 -2.80 3.85
C ILE A 53 -4.59 -2.18 2.71
N SER A 54 -3.48 -1.48 3.02
CA SER A 54 -2.62 -0.89 1.98
C SER A 54 -2.04 -1.94 1.03
N ALA A 55 -1.60 -3.07 1.57
CA ALA A 55 -1.08 -4.20 0.81
C ALA A 55 -2.14 -4.76 -0.14
N TYR A 56 -3.35 -5.01 0.37
CA TYR A 56 -4.47 -5.48 -0.44
C TYR A 56 -4.84 -4.49 -1.54
N CYS A 57 -4.89 -3.19 -1.25
CA CYS A 57 -5.16 -2.16 -2.25
C CYS A 57 -4.09 -2.10 -3.34
N ALA A 58 -2.80 -2.24 -2.98
CA ALA A 58 -1.69 -2.19 -3.93
C ALA A 58 -1.68 -3.42 -4.84
N TYR A 59 -1.89 -4.60 -4.25
CA TYR A 59 -2.05 -5.86 -4.97
C TYR A 59 -3.24 -5.78 -5.94
N SER A 60 -4.42 -5.42 -5.45
CA SER A 60 -5.65 -5.40 -6.24
C SER A 60 -5.56 -4.43 -7.42
N TYR A 61 -4.95 -3.26 -7.20
CA TYR A 61 -4.74 -2.29 -8.27
C TYR A 61 -3.82 -2.84 -9.35
N ALA A 62 -2.66 -3.38 -8.97
CA ALA A 62 -1.72 -3.97 -9.91
C ALA A 62 -2.33 -5.15 -10.68
N ASN A 63 -3.12 -5.98 -10.01
CA ASN A 63 -3.78 -7.13 -10.61
C ASN A 63 -4.87 -6.72 -11.62
N GLY A 64 -5.66 -5.69 -11.30
CA GLY A 64 -6.69 -5.15 -12.20
C GLY A 64 -6.12 -4.42 -13.42
N HIS A 65 -4.91 -3.90 -13.34
CA HIS A 65 -4.23 -3.16 -14.42
C HIS A 65 -3.08 -3.94 -15.06
N ARG A 66 -3.03 -5.27 -14.85
CA ARG A 66 -2.18 -6.16 -15.64
C ARG A 66 -2.71 -6.18 -17.07
N VAL A 67 -1.96 -5.62 -18.03
CA VAL A 67 -2.18 -5.89 -19.45
C VAL A 67 -1.99 -7.40 -19.63
N ARG A 68 -3.08 -8.11 -19.95
CA ARG A 68 -3.00 -9.54 -20.28
C ARG A 68 -2.31 -9.64 -21.65
N ALA A 69 -1.03 -9.98 -21.64
CA ALA A 69 -0.32 -10.39 -22.86
C ALA A 69 -0.77 -11.79 -23.27
#